data_AF-A0AAP0DB33-F1
#
_entry.id   AF-A0AAP0DB33-F1
#
_cell.length_a   1.000
_cell.length_b   1.000
_cell.length_c   1.000
_cell.angle_alpha   90.00
_cell.angle_beta   90.00
_cell.angle_gamma   90.00
#
_symmetry.space_group_name_H-M   'P 1'
#
loop_
_entity.id
_entity.type
_entity.pdbx_description
1 polymer ?
#
loop_
_entity_poly.entity_id
_entity_poly.type
_entity_poly.pdbx_seq_one_letter_code
_entity_poly.pdbx_strand_id
1 'polypeptide(L)'
;MHWSQISAINNFRDDQNKTSRLEIELQEQPELWEEVNFHPNKHTQWAAATYDFTNGQAHTRRRHMLVFPAGVLDDSLNKLFGCDNRLFKLSQQPFPCHNSPFFQNQILDFTCNTSVPNNPTCAPMLNLDQTVQVVEDCNRVFKKSRKDWI
;
A
#
# COMPACT_ATOMS: atom_id res chain seq x y z
N MET A 1 14.21 2.19 3.94
CA MET A 1 12.88 1.56 4.05
C MET A 1 12.79 0.78 5.36
N HIS A 2 11.91 1.17 6.27
CA HIS A 2 11.83 0.58 7.61
C HIS A 2 10.53 -0.21 7.74
N TRP A 3 10.65 -1.53 7.92
CA TRP A 3 9.50 -2.45 8.01
C TRP A 3 8.57 -2.15 9.20
N SER A 4 9.04 -1.40 10.21
CA SER A 4 8.24 -1.09 11.41
C SER A 4 6.93 -0.39 11.13
N GLN A 5 6.84 0.35 10.02
CA GLN A 5 5.64 1.12 9.67
C GLN A 5 4.49 0.23 9.21
N ILE A 6 4.73 -1.06 8.93
CA ILE A 6 3.65 -2.00 8.65
C ILE A 6 2.91 -2.30 9.95
N SER A 7 1.62 -1.95 9.99
CA SER A 7 0.72 -2.13 11.11
C SER A 7 -0.18 -3.36 10.98
N ALA A 8 -0.39 -3.88 9.77
CA ALA A 8 -1.07 -5.15 9.53
C ALA A 8 -0.62 -5.75 8.19
N ILE A 9 -0.65 -7.09 8.10
CA ILE A 9 -0.36 -7.84 6.88
C ILE A 9 -1.46 -8.87 6.71
N ASN A 10 -1.94 -9.03 5.48
CA ASN A 10 -2.79 -10.15 5.10
C ASN A 10 -2.27 -10.77 3.81
N ASN A 11 -2.20 -12.09 3.77
CA ASN A 11 -1.92 -12.82 2.55
C ASN A 11 -3.08 -13.78 2.27
N PHE A 12 -3.48 -13.84 1.01
CA PHE A 12 -4.59 -14.68 0.57
C PHE A 12 -4.21 -15.42 -0.69
N ARG A 13 -4.63 -16.67 -0.80
CA ARG A 13 -4.48 -17.50 -1.99
C ARG A 13 -5.87 -17.88 -2.50
N ASP A 14 -6.08 -17.62 -3.78
CA ASP A 14 -7.23 -18.06 -4.55
C ASP A 14 -6.81 -19.22 -5.47
N ASP A 15 -7.11 -20.44 -5.03
CA ASP A 15 -6.79 -21.66 -5.78
C ASP A 15 -7.62 -21.80 -7.05
N GLN A 16 -8.83 -21.22 -7.10
CA GLN A 16 -9.70 -21.30 -8.27
C GLN A 16 -9.18 -20.39 -9.39
N ASN A 17 -8.86 -19.14 -9.05
CA ASN A 17 -8.35 -18.17 -10.01
C ASN A 17 -6.83 -18.26 -10.21
N LYS A 18 -6.14 -19.13 -9.48
CA LYS A 18 -4.66 -19.27 -9.49
C LYS A 18 -3.95 -17.95 -9.21
N THR A 19 -4.52 -17.13 -8.34
CA THR A 19 -3.96 -15.84 -7.94
C THR A 19 -3.73 -15.80 -6.44
N SER A 20 -2.79 -14.98 -6.03
CA SER A 20 -2.53 -14.64 -4.65
C SER A 20 -2.60 -13.14 -4.50
N ARG A 21 -2.97 -12.72 -3.30
CA ARG A 21 -3.07 -11.33 -2.89
C ARG A 21 -2.23 -11.10 -1.64
N LEU A 22 -1.46 -10.02 -1.65
CA LEU A 22 -0.78 -9.50 -0.48
C LEU A 22 -1.35 -8.12 -0.17
N GLU A 23 -1.87 -7.95 1.03
CA GLU A 23 -2.39 -6.68 1.53
C GLU A 23 -1.51 -6.24 2.71
N ILE A 24 -1.15 -4.96 2.71
CA ILE A 24 -0.40 -4.34 3.80
C ILE A 24 -1.12 -3.08 4.26
N GLU A 25 -1.10 -2.85 5.57
CA GLU A 25 -1.54 -1.59 6.17
C GLU A 25 -0.33 -0.89 6.80
N LEU A 26 -0.24 0.42 6.55
CA LEU A 26 0.81 1.27 7.10
C LEU A 26 0.29 2.15 8.24
N GLN A 27 1.16 2.42 9.20
CA GLN A 27 0.92 3.35 10.29
C GLN A 27 1.14 4.81 9.86
N GLU A 28 2.14 5.05 9.02
CA GLU A 28 2.53 6.38 8.53
C GLU A 28 2.72 6.37 7.00
N GLN A 29 2.71 7.57 6.41
CA GLN A 29 2.89 7.76 4.96
C GLN A 29 4.24 7.15 4.52
N PRO A 30 4.26 6.37 3.43
CA PRO A 30 5.49 5.74 2.96
C PRO A 30 6.45 6.77 2.38
N GLU A 31 7.74 6.59 2.62
CA GLU A 31 8.78 7.24 1.83
C GLU A 31 8.89 6.56 0.46
N LEU A 32 8.91 7.36 -0.60
CA LEU A 32 9.07 6.86 -1.96
C LEU A 32 10.54 6.86 -2.36
N TRP A 33 10.97 5.77 -2.99
CA TRP A 33 12.33 5.56 -3.45
C TRP A 33 12.30 5.14 -4.91
N GLU A 34 13.27 5.62 -5.69
CA GLU A 34 13.45 5.22 -7.08
C GLU A 34 14.82 4.58 -7.29
N GLU A 35 14.86 3.60 -8.17
CA GLU A 35 16.11 2.98 -8.59
C GLU A 35 16.88 3.97 -9.48
N VAL A 36 18.11 4.26 -9.09
CA VAL A 36 19.00 5.14 -9.85
C VAL A 36 20.21 4.35 -10.33
N ASN A 37 20.70 4.69 -11.52
CA ASN A 37 21.93 4.13 -12.08
C ASN A 37 21.96 2.60 -12.17
N PHE A 38 20.95 1.97 -12.75
CA PHE A 38 20.98 0.52 -13.02
C PHE A 38 22.22 0.16 -13.85
N HIS A 39 23.10 -0.68 -13.30
CA HIS A 39 24.27 -1.19 -13.99
C HIS A 39 24.31 -2.71 -13.84
N PRO A 40 24.45 -3.47 -14.95
CA PRO A 40 24.30 -4.94 -14.94
C PRO A 40 25.32 -5.72 -14.10
N ASN A 41 26.28 -5.06 -13.46
CA ASN A 41 27.30 -5.69 -12.60
C ASN A 41 27.51 -4.93 -11.28
N LYS A 42 26.57 -4.07 -10.88
CA LYS A 42 26.63 -3.34 -9.61
C LYS A 42 25.34 -3.54 -8.83
N HIS A 43 25.43 -3.40 -7.52
CA HIS A 43 24.23 -3.36 -6.68
C HIS A 43 23.35 -2.17 -7.06
N THR A 44 22.04 -2.41 -7.10
CA THR A 44 21.03 -1.38 -7.27
C THR A 44 21.23 -0.26 -6.26
N GLN A 45 21.29 0.98 -6.76
CA GLN A 45 21.29 2.18 -5.93
C GLN A 45 19.86 2.70 -5.83
N TRP A 46 19.48 3.12 -4.62
CA TRP A 46 18.18 3.72 -4.34
C TRP A 46 18.38 5.17 -3.94
N ALA A 47 17.59 6.06 -4.51
CA ALA A 47 17.52 7.47 -4.12
C ALA A 47 16.08 7.84 -3.75
N ALA A 48 15.91 8.94 -3.02
CA ALA A 48 14.59 9.49 -2.76
C ALA A 48 13.90 9.79 -4.09
N ALA A 49 12.67 9.32 -4.26
CA ALA A 49 11.95 9.50 -5.49
C ALA A 49 11.64 10.98 -5.71
N THR A 50 11.94 11.46 -6.92
CA THR A 50 11.62 12.82 -7.35
C THR A 50 10.14 13.00 -7.72
N TYR A 51 9.43 11.90 -7.98
CA TYR A 51 8.03 11.90 -8.38
C TYR A 51 7.25 10.73 -7.76
N ASP A 52 5.98 10.95 -7.43
CA ASP A 52 5.08 9.91 -6.96
C ASP A 52 4.41 9.17 -8.13
N PHE A 53 4.93 7.99 -8.46
CA PHE A 53 4.37 7.13 -9.50
C PHE A 53 2.94 6.65 -9.21
N THR A 54 2.47 6.76 -7.97
CA THR A 54 1.11 6.42 -7.56
C THR A 54 0.14 7.60 -7.66
N ASN A 55 0.58 8.75 -8.14
CA ASN A 55 -0.25 9.93 -8.34
C ASN A 55 -0.96 10.40 -7.05
N GLY A 56 -0.22 10.44 -5.94
CA GLY A 56 -0.68 10.85 -4.61
C GLY A 56 -1.32 9.72 -3.78
N GLN A 57 -1.53 8.53 -4.36
CA GLN A 57 -2.26 7.46 -3.67
C GLN A 57 -1.46 6.84 -2.53
N ALA A 58 -0.14 6.73 -2.66
CA ALA A 58 0.74 6.19 -1.63
C ALA A 58 0.71 7.03 -0.35
N HIS A 59 0.68 8.36 -0.48
CA HIS A 59 0.65 9.28 0.66
C HIS A 59 -0.76 9.47 1.24
N THR A 60 -1.79 9.14 0.47
CA THR A 60 -3.19 9.32 0.90
C THR A 60 -3.74 8.06 1.56
N ARG A 61 -3.49 6.89 0.95
CA ARG A 61 -4.04 5.61 1.39
C ARG A 61 -3.04 4.86 2.24
N ARG A 62 -3.51 4.31 3.35
CA ARG A 62 -2.70 3.48 4.23
C ARG A 62 -2.70 2.00 3.86
N ARG A 63 -3.67 1.56 3.05
CA ARG A 63 -3.84 0.16 2.64
C ARG A 63 -3.40 -0.01 1.20
N HIS A 64 -2.50 -0.95 0.98
CA HIS A 64 -1.98 -1.29 -0.34
C HIS A 64 -2.16 -2.77 -0.62
N MET A 65 -2.41 -3.10 -1.87
CA MET A 65 -2.69 -4.45 -2.31
C MET A 65 -1.86 -4.77 -3.56
N LEU A 66 -1.30 -5.98 -3.57
CA LEU A 66 -0.66 -6.59 -4.72
C LEU A 66 -1.39 -7.88 -5.09
N VAL A 67 -1.73 -8.04 -6.37
CA VAL A 67 -2.27 -9.29 -6.92
C VAL A 67 -1.24 -9.90 -7.86
N PHE A 68 -0.99 -11.19 -7.71
CA PHE A 68 0.06 -11.91 -8.43
C PHE A 68 -0.36 -13.37 -8.66
N PRO A 69 0.28 -14.11 -9.58
CA PRO A 69 0.02 -15.54 -9.74
C PRO A 69 0.35 -16.32 -8.46
N ALA A 70 -0.45 -17.33 -8.14
CA ALA A 70 -0.23 -18.15 -6.94
C ALA A 70 1.16 -18.81 -6.96
N GLY A 71 1.81 -18.88 -5.80
CA GLY A 71 3.15 -19.47 -5.65
C GLY A 71 4.32 -18.50 -5.82
N VAL A 72 4.12 -17.35 -6.49
CA VAL A 72 5.25 -16.47 -6.89
C VAL A 72 5.98 -15.84 -5.70
N LEU A 73 5.26 -15.50 -4.62
CA LEU A 73 5.84 -14.81 -3.46
C LEU A 73 5.92 -15.68 -2.20
N ASP A 74 5.52 -16.95 -2.27
CA ASP A 74 5.41 -17.81 -1.07
C ASP A 74 6.74 -17.94 -0.34
N ASP A 75 7.78 -18.35 -1.05
CA ASP A 75 9.11 -18.56 -0.47
C ASP A 75 9.69 -17.26 0.08
N SER A 76 9.46 -16.15 -0.62
CA SER A 76 9.93 -14.83 -0.20
C SER A 76 9.20 -14.35 1.05
N LEU A 77 7.88 -14.56 1.15
CA LEU A 77 7.09 -14.22 2.33
C LEU A 77 7.46 -15.12 3.52
N ASN A 78 7.64 -16.42 3.30
CA ASN A 78 8.07 -17.35 4.34
C ASN A 78 9.43 -16.96 4.92
N LYS A 79 10.39 -16.58 4.06
CA LYS A 79 11.70 -16.06 4.50
C LYS A 79 11.54 -14.75 5.27
N LEU A 80 10.73 -13.82 4.78
CA LEU A 80 10.47 -12.54 5.44
C LEU A 80 9.93 -12.73 6.86
N PHE A 81 8.94 -13.61 7.03
CA PHE A 81 8.36 -13.94 8.33
C PHE A 81 9.33 -14.69 9.25
N GLY A 82 10.23 -15.52 8.68
CA GLY A 82 11.30 -16.16 9.44
C GLY A 82 12.38 -15.19 9.95
N CYS A 83 12.63 -14.10 9.23
CA CYS A 83 13.60 -13.08 9.62
C CYS A 83 13.03 -12.04 10.60
N ASP A 84 11.74 -11.73 10.51
CA ASP A 84 11.07 -10.73 11.37
C ASP A 84 9.82 -11.33 12.06
N ASN A 85 10.01 -11.74 13.31
CA ASN A 85 8.95 -12.29 14.17
C ASN A 85 7.77 -11.31 14.38
N ARG A 86 7.99 -9.99 14.29
CA ARG A 86 6.90 -9.01 14.40
C ARG A 86 6.01 -9.09 13.16
N LEU A 87 6.59 -9.16 11.97
CA LEU A 87 5.82 -9.32 10.73
C LEU A 87 5.06 -10.64 10.70
N PHE A 88 5.66 -11.73 11.17
CA PHE A 88 4.96 -13.00 11.34
C PHE A 88 3.76 -12.88 12.28
N LYS A 89 3.90 -12.20 13.42
CA LYS A 89 2.76 -11.98 14.33
C LYS A 89 1.66 -11.16 13.66
N LEU A 90 2.02 -10.11 12.91
CA LEU A 90 1.06 -9.27 12.19
C LEU A 90 0.28 -10.04 11.12
N SER A 91 0.89 -11.02 10.44
CA SER A 91 0.18 -11.85 9.45
C SER A 91 -0.88 -12.77 10.07
N GLN A 92 -0.79 -13.04 11.37
CA GLN A 92 -1.75 -13.87 12.11
C GLN A 92 -2.85 -13.05 12.82
N GLN A 93 -2.79 -11.72 12.74
CA GLN A 93 -3.80 -10.83 13.33
C GLN A 93 -4.92 -10.52 12.33
N PRO A 94 -6.10 -10.09 12.81
CA PRO A 94 -7.14 -9.58 11.93
C PRO A 94 -6.65 -8.41 11.08
N PHE A 95 -7.14 -8.35 9.85
CA PHE A 95 -6.90 -7.26 8.91
C PHE A 95 -8.23 -6.65 8.47
N PRO A 96 -8.35 -5.30 8.37
CA PRO A 96 -7.37 -4.27 8.72
C PRO A 96 -7.29 -4.01 10.25
N CYS A 97 -6.24 -3.33 10.72
CA CYS A 97 -6.16 -2.92 12.13
C CYS A 97 -6.75 -1.52 12.38
N HIS A 98 -6.85 -0.66 11.36
CA HIS A 98 -7.54 0.63 11.44
C HIS A 98 -8.83 0.66 10.64
N ASN A 99 -9.84 1.36 11.15
CA ASN A 99 -11.13 1.52 10.48
C ASN A 99 -11.03 2.36 9.19
N SER A 100 -10.22 3.43 9.21
CA SER A 100 -10.02 4.31 8.05
C SER A 100 -8.96 3.75 7.10
N PRO A 101 -9.20 3.73 5.76
CA PRO A 101 -8.18 3.38 4.76
C PRO A 101 -7.23 4.53 4.43
N PHE A 102 -7.37 5.69 5.06
CA PHE A 102 -6.55 6.88 4.82
C PHE A 102 -5.67 7.20 6.02
N PHE A 103 -4.53 7.86 5.78
CA PHE A 103 -3.71 8.40 6.86
C PHE A 103 -4.43 9.58 7.53
N GLN A 104 -4.28 9.70 8.85
CA GLN A 104 -5.03 10.65 9.67
C GLN A 104 -4.44 12.08 9.66
N ASN A 105 -3.55 12.38 8.71
CA ASN A 105 -2.92 13.69 8.52
C ASN A 105 -3.66 14.56 7.50
N GLN A 106 -4.99 14.56 7.55
CA GLN A 106 -5.69 15.79 7.22
C GLN A 106 -5.66 16.58 8.53
N ILE A 107 -4.84 17.62 8.58
CA ILE A 107 -5.08 18.71 9.52
C ILE A 107 -6.53 19.13 9.23
N LEU A 108 -7.47 18.62 10.03
CA LEU A 108 -8.77 19.24 10.12
C LEU A 108 -8.47 20.51 10.89
N ASP A 109 -8.09 21.56 10.16
CA ASP A 109 -8.04 22.92 10.68
C ASP A 109 -9.47 23.29 11.07
N PHE A 110 -9.90 22.79 12.22
CA PHE A 110 -11.09 23.27 12.91
C PHE A 110 -10.75 24.61 13.58
N THR A 111 -10.15 25.56 12.86
CA THR A 111 -10.26 26.97 13.21
C THR A 111 -11.56 27.51 12.61
N CYS A 112 -12.69 27.02 13.14
CA CYS A 112 -13.93 27.77 13.10
C CYS A 112 -14.57 27.80 14.49
N ASN A 113 -13.75 28.19 15.49
CA ASN A 113 -14.28 28.80 16.70
C ASN A 113 -14.63 30.26 16.42
N THR A 114 -15.65 30.48 15.60
CA THR A 114 -16.45 31.71 15.61
C THR A 114 -17.91 31.29 15.54
N SER A 115 -18.49 31.20 16.74
CA SER A 115 -19.90 31.20 17.10
C SER A 115 -20.96 31.45 15.99
N VAL A 116 -21.68 30.36 15.62
CA VAL A 116 -23.16 30.14 15.38
C VAL A 116 -23.99 31.12 14.51
N PRO A 117 -25.18 30.77 13.91
CA PRO A 117 -25.95 29.50 13.99
C PRO A 117 -26.63 28.93 12.71
N ASN A 118 -27.00 27.64 12.80
CA ASN A 118 -28.12 26.93 12.15
C ASN A 118 -28.24 26.85 10.60
N ASN A 119 -27.85 25.71 10.02
CA ASN A 119 -28.61 25.04 8.94
C ASN A 119 -28.17 23.56 8.81
N PRO A 120 -29.07 22.57 8.63
CA PRO A 120 -28.67 21.20 8.41
C PRO A 120 -28.34 20.98 6.93
N THR A 121 -27.45 20.03 6.67
CA THR A 121 -27.11 19.41 5.37
C THR A 121 -25.72 19.81 4.84
N CYS A 122 -24.76 18.90 5.05
CA CYS A 122 -23.96 18.31 3.96
C CYS A 122 -22.98 17.29 4.57
N ALA A 123 -23.35 16.02 4.55
CA ALA A 123 -22.37 14.94 4.68
C ALA A 123 -21.71 14.73 3.30
N PRO A 124 -20.38 14.67 3.19
CA PRO A 124 -19.76 14.27 1.94
C PRO A 124 -19.95 12.75 1.78
N MET A 125 -20.65 12.32 0.73
CA MET A 125 -20.77 10.92 0.33
C MET A 125 -19.39 10.36 -0.04
N LEU A 126 -18.94 9.32 0.65
CA LEU A 126 -17.83 8.48 0.24
C LEU A 126 -18.26 7.69 -1.01
N ASN A 127 -17.61 7.93 -2.15
CA ASN A 127 -17.87 7.23 -3.40
C ASN A 127 -17.05 5.93 -3.45
N LEU A 128 -17.74 4.78 -3.53
CA LEU A 128 -17.19 3.43 -3.45
C LEU A 128 -16.57 2.94 -4.78
N ASP A 129 -16.72 3.69 -5.87
CA ASP A 129 -16.32 3.24 -7.22
C ASP A 129 -14.83 3.41 -7.55
N GLN A 130 -14.08 4.20 -6.77
CA GLN A 130 -12.67 4.49 -7.07
C GLN A 130 -11.71 3.35 -6.69
N THR A 131 -12.20 2.33 -5.98
CA THR A 131 -11.42 1.20 -5.50
C THR A 131 -11.03 0.23 -6.62
N VAL A 132 -11.81 0.16 -7.71
CA VAL A 132 -11.62 -0.82 -8.80
C VAL A 132 -10.53 -0.36 -9.78
N GLN A 133 -10.47 0.93 -10.11
CA GLN A 133 -9.52 1.47 -11.10
C GLN A 133 -8.06 1.37 -10.64
N VAL A 134 -7.80 1.57 -9.35
CA VAL A 134 -6.44 1.56 -8.78
C VAL A 134 -5.80 0.17 -8.84
N VAL A 135 -6.62 -0.89 -8.75
CA VAL A 135 -6.14 -2.27 -8.85
C VAL A 135 -5.68 -2.60 -10.28
N GLU A 136 -6.36 -2.07 -11.29
CA GLU A 136 -6.01 -2.30 -12.70
C GLU A 136 -4.70 -1.59 -13.08
N ASP A 137 -4.48 -0.37 -12.61
CA ASP A 137 -3.27 0.40 -12.92
C ASP A 137 -2.01 -0.18 -12.25
N CYS A 138 -2.09 -0.61 -10.98
CA CYS A 138 -1.00 -1.34 -10.33
C CYS A 138 -0.67 -2.62 -11.10
N ASN A 139 -1.68 -3.41 -11.48
CA ASN A 139 -1.49 -4.62 -12.26
C ASN A 139 -0.88 -4.36 -13.65
N ARG A 140 -1.14 -3.19 -14.26
CA ARG A 140 -0.56 -2.80 -15.55
C ARG A 140 0.93 -2.45 -15.43
N VAL A 141 1.33 -1.77 -14.36
CA VAL A 141 2.75 -1.44 -14.08
C VAL A 141 3.57 -2.71 -13.80
N PHE A 142 3.06 -3.63 -12.97
CA PHE A 142 3.75 -4.91 -12.71
C PHE A 142 3.85 -5.80 -13.97
N LYS A 143 2.86 -5.75 -14.87
CA LYS A 143 2.95 -6.44 -16.18
C LYS A 143 3.96 -5.80 -17.13
N LYS A 144 4.16 -4.48 -17.06
CA LYS A 144 5.13 -3.77 -17.91
C LYS A 144 6.57 -4.11 -17.49
N SER A 145 6.84 -4.25 -16.19
CA SER A 145 8.17 -4.58 -15.66
C SER A 145 8.66 -6.00 -15.97
N ARG A 146 7.77 -6.98 -16.24
CA ARG A 146 8.18 -8.36 -16.55
C ARG A 146 8.64 -8.61 -17.99
N LYS A 147 8.44 -7.69 -18.93
CA LYS A 147 8.75 -7.94 -20.36
C LYS A 147 10.17 -7.55 -20.78
N ASP A 148 10.94 -6.89 -19.92
CA ASP A 148 12.28 -6.40 -20.25
C ASP A 148 13.41 -7.31 -19.74
N TRP A 149 13.10 -8.58 -19.44
CA TRP A 149 14.05 -9.58 -18.91
C TRP A 149 14.08 -10.89 -19.71
N ILE A 150 13.84 -10.84 -21.03
CA ILE A 150 14.23 -11.90 -21.97
C ILE A 150 15.11 -11.29 -23.05
#